data_AF-A0A2X1WJJ3-F1
#
_entry.id   AF-A0A2X1WJJ3-F1
#
_cell.length_a   1.000
_cell.length_b   1.000
_cell.length_c   1.000
_cell.angle_alpha   90.00
_cell.angle_beta   90.00
_cell.angle_gamma   90.00
#
_symmetry.space_group_name_H-M   'P 1'
#
loop_
_entity.id
_entity.type
_entity.pdbx_description
1 polymer ?
#
loop_
_entity_poly.entity_id
_entity_poly.type
_entity_poly.pdbx_seq_one_letter_code
_entity_poly.pdbx_strand_id
1 'polypeptide(L)' 'MQVLVTGGAGFIGSHTVVELLQTGYEVVIIDNISNSSPCQRQFKIDPFSG' A
#
# COMPACT_ATOMS: atom_id res chain seq x y z
N MET A 1 11.15 -1.82 20.54
CA MET A 1 9.69 -1.59 20.49
C MET A 1 9.25 -1.90 19.08
N GLN A 2 8.27 -2.78 18.87
CA GLN A 2 7.82 -3.19 17.54
C GLN A 2 6.54 -2.44 17.15
N VAL A 3 6.50 -1.92 15.92
CA VAL A 3 5.37 -1.15 15.37
C VAL A 3 4.67 -1.98 14.30
N LEU A 4 3.39 -2.28 14.50
CA LEU A 4 2.56 -2.97 13.53
C LEU A 4 1.85 -1.95 12.63
N VAL A 5 2.13 -1.99 11.33
CA VAL A 5 1.54 -1.09 10.34
C VAL A 5 0.62 -1.87 9.41
N THR A 6 -0.68 -1.60 9.49
CA THR A 6 -1.67 -2.14 8.56
C THR A 6 -1.79 -1.25 7.32
N GLY A 7 -1.71 -1.80 6.11
CA GLY A 7 -1.76 -1.01 4.87
C GLY A 7 -0.43 -0.31 4.51
N GLY A 8 0.69 -0.82 5.04
CA GLY A 8 2.02 -0.22 4.89
C GLY A 8 2.61 -0.30 3.47
N ALA A 9 2.03 -1.10 2.56
CA ALA A 9 2.43 -1.13 1.16
C ALA A 9 1.68 -0.10 0.29
N GLY A 10 0.80 0.72 0.89
CA GLY A 10 0.14 1.84 0.23
C GLY A 10 1.07 3.05 0.00
N PHE A 11 0.56 4.06 -0.73
CA PHE A 11 1.31 5.28 -1.07
C PHE A 11 1.83 6.03 0.17
N ILE A 12 0.98 6.19 1.19
CA ILE A 12 1.34 6.90 2.42
C ILE A 12 2.13 5.98 3.36
N GLY A 13 1.69 4.72 3.49
CA GLY A 13 2.30 3.74 4.38
C GLY A 13 3.76 3.43 4.05
N SER A 14 4.11 3.38 2.76
CA SER A 14 5.47 3.10 2.30
C SER A 14 6.48 4.15 2.76
N HIS A 15 6.13 5.44 2.68
CA HIS A 15 6.97 6.52 3.20
C HIS A 15 7.09 6.48 4.73
N THR A 16 6.00 6.22 5.45
CA THR A 16 6.01 6.14 6.92
C THR A 16 6.86 4.98 7.43
N VAL A 17 6.79 3.81 6.77
CA VAL A 17 7.62 2.65 7.10
C VAL A 17 9.10 2.97 6.93
N VAL A 18 9.49 3.68 5.88
CA VAL A 18 10.89 4.06 5.64
C VAL A 18 11.43 4.94 6.76
N GLU A 19 10.70 5.96 7.20
CA GLU A 19 11.12 6.80 8.33
C GLU A 19 11.19 6.00 9.65
N LEU A 20 10.23 5.11 9.89
CA LEU A 20 10.23 4.26 11.08
C LEU A 20 11.44 3.30 11.12
N LEU A 21 11.81 2.73 9.97
CA LEU A 21 13.01 1.91 9.84
C LEU A 21 14.28 2.73 10.04
N GLN A 22 14.34 3.96 9.50
CA GLN A 22 15.49 4.85 9.67
C GLN A 22 15.69 5.32 11.11
N THR A 23 14.60 5.45 11.87
CA THR A 23 14.64 5.80 13.30
C THR A 23 14.94 4.60 14.20
N GLY A 24 15.20 3.41 13.62
CA GLY A 24 15.62 2.21 14.35
C GLY A 24 14.48 1.42 14.98
N TYR A 25 13.24 1.66 14.54
CA TYR A 25 12.11 0.83 14.95
C TYR A 25 12.03 -0.43 14.10
N GLU A 26 11.70 -1.54 14.74
CA GLU A 26 11.26 -2.74 14.03
C GLU A 26 9.80 -2.56 13.61
N VAL A 27 9.56 -2.63 12.31
CA VAL A 27 8.23 -2.45 11.72
C VAL A 27 7.76 -3.76 11.11
N VAL A 28 6.57 -4.21 11.50
CA VAL A 28 5.89 -5.36 10.89
C VAL A 28 4.74 -4.83 10.06
N ILE A 29 4.71 -5.15 8.77
CA ILE A 29 3.69 -4.64 7.84
C ILE A 29 2.69 -5.75 7.55
N ILE A 30 1.41 -5.46 7.75
CA ILE A 30 0.31 -6.32 7.30
C ILE A 30 -0.47 -5.55 6.24
N ASP A 31 -0.33 -5.96 4.99
CA ASP A 31 -1.06 -5.37 3.87
C ASP A 31 -1.96 -6.42 3.23
N ASN A 32 -3.21 -6.06 2.97
CA ASN A 32 -4.19 -6.97 2.38
C ASN A 32 -4.11 -6.96 0.84
N ILE A 33 -3.38 -6.04 0.19
CA ILE A 33 -3.20 -5.91 -1.27
C ILE A 33 -4.55 -5.75 -2.03
N SER A 34 -5.68 -5.77 -1.33
CA SER A 34 -7.05 -5.80 -1.84
C SER A 34 -7.46 -4.52 -2.58
N ASN A 35 -6.62 -3.49 -2.58
CA ASN A 35 -6.79 -2.31 -3.41
C ASN A 35 -5.52 -1.89 -4.17
N SER A 36 -4.47 -2.72 -4.20
CA SER A 36 -3.35 -2.48 -5.09
C SER A 36 -3.74 -2.92 -6.50
N SER A 37 -4.52 -2.07 -7.16
CA SER A 37 -4.44 -1.99 -8.61
C SER A 37 -3.00 -1.54 -8.94
N PRO A 38 -2.17 -2.34 -9.63
CA PRO A 38 -0.86 -1.87 -10.12
C PRO A 38 -1.00 -0.79 -11.21
N CYS A 39 -2.21 -0.32 -11.46
CA CYS A 39 -2.58 0.54 -12.56
C CYS A 39 -3.90 1.23 -12.20
N GLN A 40 -3.85 2.43 -11.62
CA GLN A 40 -4.97 3.39 -11.64
C GLN A 40 -5.15 4.00 -13.05
N ARG A 41 -5.01 3.16 -14.08
CA ARG A 41 -5.42 3.41 -15.47
C ARG A 41 -6.08 2.16 -16.02
N GLN A 42 -6.99 1.55 -15.25
CA GLN A 42 -8.03 0.75 -15.87
C GLN A 42 -9.05 1.74 -16.44
N PHE A 43 -8.82 2.17 -17.68
CA PHE A 43 -9.94 2.59 -18.53
C PHE A 43 -10.97 1.45 -18.43
N LYS A 44 -12.05 1.70 -17.71
CA LYS A 44 -13.29 0.95 -17.89
C LYS A 44 -13.77 1.31 -19.30
N ILE A 45 -13.31 0.55 -20.28
CA ILE A 45 -14.09 0.37 -21.50
C ILE A 45 -15.08 -0.73 -21.12
N ASP A 46 -16.29 -0.32 -20.77
CA ASP A 46 -17.40 -1.23 -20.59
C ASP A 46 -17.61 -1.99 -21.92
N PRO A 47 -17.64 -3.33 -21.95
CA PRO A 47 -17.81 -4.10 -23.18
C PRO A 47 -19.29 -4.14 -23.62
N PHE A 48 -19.99 -3.01 -23.58
CA PHE A 48 -21.36 -2.91 -24.09
C PHE A 48 -21.65 -1.50 -24.62
N SER A 49 -21.01 -1.15 -25.73
CA SER A 49 -21.66 -0.26 -26.70
C SER A 49 -22.16 -1.15 -27.83
N GLY A 50 -23.46 -1.41 -27.83
CA GLY A 50 -24.19 -1.70 -29.05
C GLY A 50 -24.28 -0.46 -29.93
#